data_AF-A0A839J7S0-F1
#
_entry.id   AF-A0A839J7S0-F1
#
_cell.length_a   1.000
_cell.length_b   1.000
_cell.length_c   1.000
_cell.angle_alpha   90.00
_cell.angle_beta   90.00
_cell.angle_gamma   90.00
#
_symmetry.space_group_name_H-M   'P 1'
#
loop_
_entity.id
_entity.type
_entity.pdbx_description
1 polymer ?
#
loop_
_entity_poly.entity_id
_entity_poly.type
_entity_poly.pdbx_seq_one_letter_code
_entity_poly.pdbx_strand_id
1 'polypeptide(L)'
;MSDGDELLRAQAMVAMAVGDRLELAEEPPGFRLAITGGVLARLDSITARMRDQFEHLRTPSSRRIPDAYYADEQETENELQKVGAGLRAAIALGGSVGDPFEIERDLAADLTPTGIWARRSEASRVPRPTTRPAVFDWSLEPIPWIDDEDFNWPPADADALTGTRQLAGGEGERVRVGEVPFTDWVQLGFIERQRTFATRYPTNPGRQVLLMAGLEVCDGPPPANSGPLSELPPGLWAYAYTDLVSGLDQDGARAAVATMRKPLAALVSFEQTPGAPSQERGLGLHQFCLTPQLEIVALLGLRPETPAIRHTLVDDQGQAMVCRQWRSYLVHDGNYGPLEPAVVGADLIIRRDLFDILEAAIGAKRIDLGLTVRHHQGPESHNDTED
;
A
#
# COMPACT_ATOMS: atom_id res chain seq x y z
N MET A 1 18.00 -31.63 18.37
CA MET A 1 16.80 -31.70 17.52
C MET A 1 16.97 -32.89 16.62
N SER A 2 15.92 -33.65 16.36
CA SER A 2 16.01 -34.77 15.42
C SER A 2 15.89 -34.26 13.98
N ASP A 3 16.47 -34.95 13.00
CA ASP A 3 16.32 -34.61 11.56
C ASP A 3 14.83 -34.46 11.14
N GLY A 4 13.92 -35.16 11.83
CA GLY A 4 12.47 -35.04 11.63
C GLY A 4 11.89 -33.70 12.08
N ASP A 5 12.41 -33.10 13.15
CA ASP A 5 11.96 -31.79 13.65
C ASP A 5 12.38 -30.65 12.71
N GLU A 6 13.57 -30.77 12.11
CA GLU A 6 14.10 -29.80 11.17
C GLU A 6 13.33 -29.81 9.84
N LEU A 7 13.00 -31.01 9.35
CA LEU A 7 12.15 -31.17 8.16
C LEU A 7 10.75 -30.58 8.39
N LEU A 8 10.12 -30.84 9.53
CA LEU A 8 8.83 -30.26 9.88
C LEU A 8 8.87 -28.74 9.96
N ARG A 9 9.95 -28.16 10.51
CA ARG A 9 10.15 -26.71 10.55
C ARG A 9 10.31 -26.12 9.14
N ALA A 10 11.10 -26.75 8.27
CA ALA A 10 11.25 -26.31 6.89
C ALA A 10 9.93 -26.40 6.11
N GLN A 11 9.15 -27.47 6.30
CA GLN A 11 7.82 -27.62 5.69
C GLN A 11 6.85 -26.53 6.17
N ALA A 12 6.84 -26.23 7.47
CA ALA A 12 6.01 -25.17 8.02
C ALA A 12 6.39 -23.79 7.45
N MET A 13 7.69 -23.49 7.32
CA MET A 13 8.17 -22.26 6.68
C MET A 13 7.69 -22.14 5.24
N VAL A 14 7.82 -23.21 4.44
CA VAL A 14 7.34 -23.25 3.06
C VAL A 14 5.83 -23.06 2.97
N ALA A 15 5.06 -23.78 3.79
CA ALA A 15 3.60 -23.65 3.82
C ALA A 15 3.16 -22.23 4.19
N MET A 16 3.80 -21.61 5.18
CA MET A 16 3.45 -20.26 5.61
C MET A 16 3.87 -19.18 4.61
N ALA A 17 5.08 -19.24 4.06
CA ALA A 17 5.59 -18.12 3.25
C ALA A 17 5.11 -18.16 1.79
N VAL A 18 4.91 -19.37 1.22
CA VAL A 18 4.66 -19.53 -0.21
C VAL A 18 3.56 -20.54 -0.56
N GLY A 19 2.85 -21.09 0.43
CA GLY A 19 1.82 -22.12 0.26
C GLY A 19 0.75 -21.75 -0.77
N ASP A 20 0.11 -20.60 -0.61
CA ASP A 20 -0.97 -20.13 -1.49
C ASP A 20 -0.53 -20.02 -2.96
N ARG A 21 0.72 -19.62 -3.22
CA ARG A 21 1.27 -19.54 -4.59
C ARG A 21 1.59 -20.90 -5.19
N LEU A 22 1.99 -21.86 -4.35
CA LEU A 22 2.18 -23.24 -4.80
C LEU A 22 0.85 -23.86 -5.21
N GLU A 23 -0.21 -23.58 -4.45
CA GLU A 23 -1.57 -24.03 -4.76
C GLU A 23 -2.10 -23.39 -6.05
N LEU A 24 -1.90 -22.08 -6.23
CA LEU A 24 -2.27 -21.38 -7.47
C LEU A 24 -1.53 -21.94 -8.70
N ALA A 25 -0.24 -22.27 -8.56
CA ALA A 25 0.56 -22.87 -9.62
C ALA A 25 0.27 -24.38 -9.83
N GLU A 26 -0.79 -24.92 -9.24
CA GLU A 26 -1.22 -26.34 -9.30
C GLU A 26 -0.18 -27.36 -8.81
N GLU A 27 0.77 -26.93 -7.97
CA GLU A 27 1.81 -27.77 -7.35
C GLU A 27 2.47 -28.82 -8.27
N PRO A 28 3.34 -28.41 -9.21
CA PRO A 28 3.99 -29.34 -10.10
C PRO A 28 4.72 -30.46 -9.33
N PRO A 29 4.74 -31.71 -9.83
CA PRO A 29 5.28 -32.85 -9.08
C PRO A 29 6.71 -32.61 -8.58
N GLY A 30 6.91 -32.76 -7.26
CA GLY A 30 8.22 -32.59 -6.63
C GLY A 30 8.66 -31.13 -6.41
N PHE A 31 7.88 -30.14 -6.85
CA PHE A 31 8.21 -28.72 -6.73
C PHE A 31 8.29 -28.26 -5.27
N ARG A 32 7.25 -28.54 -4.47
CA ARG A 32 7.24 -28.27 -3.02
C ARG A 32 8.37 -29.00 -2.27
N LEU A 33 8.67 -30.23 -2.65
CA LEU A 33 9.75 -31.03 -2.06
C LEU A 33 11.13 -30.41 -2.36
N ALA A 34 11.36 -29.95 -3.58
CA ALA A 34 12.60 -29.31 -3.98
C ALA A 34 12.82 -27.99 -3.21
N ILE A 35 11.77 -27.18 -3.05
CA ILE A 35 11.83 -25.94 -2.26
C ILE A 35 12.13 -26.26 -0.79
N THR A 36 11.39 -27.21 -0.21
CA THR A 36 11.57 -27.65 1.18
C THR A 36 13.00 -28.17 1.42
N GLY A 37 13.54 -28.96 0.50
CA GLY A 37 14.92 -29.44 0.59
C GLY A 37 15.96 -28.31 0.53
N GLY A 38 15.71 -27.28 -0.29
CA GLY A 38 16.55 -26.08 -0.35
C GLY A 38 16.52 -25.26 0.95
N VAL A 39 15.33 -25.06 1.53
CA VAL A 39 15.16 -24.36 2.83
C VAL A 39 15.81 -25.15 3.96
N LEU A 40 15.58 -26.48 4.01
CA LEU A 40 16.18 -27.36 5.02
C LEU A 40 17.71 -27.28 5.02
N ALA A 41 18.33 -27.26 3.84
CA ALA A 41 19.78 -27.14 3.72
C ALA A 41 20.35 -25.82 4.26
N ARG A 42 19.52 -24.80 4.49
CA ARG A 42 19.91 -23.48 5.02
C ARG A 42 19.30 -23.18 6.39
N LEU A 43 18.62 -24.12 7.02
CA LEU A 43 17.83 -23.89 8.24
C LEU A 43 18.64 -23.24 9.38
N ASP A 44 19.91 -23.64 9.54
CA ASP A 44 20.81 -23.06 10.53
C ASP A 44 21.12 -21.59 10.26
N SER A 45 21.39 -21.24 8.99
CA SER A 45 21.66 -19.87 8.56
C SER A 45 20.42 -18.99 8.74
N ILE A 46 19.24 -19.51 8.37
CA ILE A 46 17.94 -18.85 8.59
C ILE A 46 17.73 -18.58 10.08
N THR A 47 17.90 -19.61 10.92
CA THR A 47 17.68 -19.51 12.37
C THR A 47 18.64 -18.50 13.02
N ALA A 48 19.91 -18.49 12.60
CA ALA A 48 20.89 -17.50 13.07
C ALA A 48 20.48 -16.08 12.69
N ARG A 49 20.11 -15.86 11.42
CA ARG A 49 19.66 -14.54 10.94
C ARG A 49 18.38 -14.05 11.62
N MET A 50 17.39 -14.92 11.83
CA MET A 50 16.17 -14.57 12.56
C MET A 50 16.48 -14.15 14.00
N ARG A 51 17.40 -14.87 14.68
CA ARG A 51 17.82 -14.50 16.04
C ARG A 51 18.43 -13.11 16.06
N ASP A 52 19.33 -12.81 15.13
CA ASP A 52 19.94 -11.49 15.02
C ASP A 52 18.88 -10.40 14.74
N GLN A 53 17.90 -10.69 13.89
CA GLN A 53 16.78 -9.79 13.61
C GLN A 53 15.90 -9.55 14.85
N PHE A 54 15.61 -10.57 15.65
CA PHE A 54 14.82 -10.41 16.89
C PHE A 54 15.59 -9.69 17.99
N GLU A 55 16.87 -10.02 18.22
CA GLU A 55 17.73 -9.30 19.18
C GLU A 55 17.82 -7.81 18.84
N HIS A 56 17.89 -7.51 17.54
CA HIS A 56 17.89 -6.16 17.03
C HIS A 56 16.60 -5.39 17.34
N LEU A 57 15.44 -6.02 17.19
CA LEU A 57 14.12 -5.44 17.51
C LEU A 57 13.89 -5.29 19.03
N ARG A 58 14.48 -6.16 19.84
CA ARG A 58 14.34 -6.13 21.32
C ARG A 58 15.21 -5.07 22.00
N THR A 59 16.25 -4.58 21.32
CA THR A 59 17.23 -3.68 21.94
C THR A 59 16.80 -2.21 21.83
N PRO A 60 16.53 -1.49 22.95
CA PRO A 60 16.00 -0.12 22.92
C PRO A 60 16.95 0.93 22.32
N SER A 61 18.26 0.66 22.32
CA SER A 61 19.30 1.55 21.76
C SER A 61 19.59 1.29 20.28
N SER A 62 18.82 0.40 19.66
CA SER A 62 19.08 -0.07 18.32
C SER A 62 18.69 0.96 17.27
N ARG A 63 19.65 1.37 16.43
CA ARG A 63 19.45 2.41 15.38
C ARG A 63 19.35 1.86 13.96
N ARG A 64 19.59 0.55 13.75
CA ARG A 64 19.49 -0.03 12.40
C ARG A 64 18.01 -0.15 12.04
N ILE A 65 17.69 0.16 10.80
CA ILE A 65 16.37 -0.12 10.23
C ILE A 65 16.29 -1.64 10.05
N PRO A 66 15.21 -2.32 10.51
CA PRO A 66 15.05 -3.75 10.31
C PRO A 66 15.06 -4.11 8.82
N ASP A 67 15.52 -5.31 8.49
CA ASP A 67 15.53 -5.77 7.10
C ASP A 67 14.09 -5.88 6.56
N ALA A 68 13.93 -5.72 5.25
CA ALA A 68 12.61 -5.72 4.61
C ALA A 68 11.90 -7.10 4.59
N TYR A 69 12.51 -8.14 5.12
CA TYR A 69 11.95 -9.48 5.23
C TYR A 69 12.49 -10.17 6.48
N TYR A 70 11.67 -11.01 7.11
CA TYR A 70 12.20 -12.02 8.00
C TYR A 70 13.03 -13.03 7.21
N ALA A 71 14.11 -13.52 7.81
CA ALA A 71 15.08 -14.35 7.08
C ALA A 71 14.48 -15.66 6.54
N ASP A 72 13.47 -16.23 7.22
CA ASP A 72 12.74 -17.42 6.78
C ASP A 72 11.86 -17.16 5.55
N GLU A 73 11.12 -16.05 5.53
CA GLU A 73 10.34 -15.62 4.36
C GLU A 73 11.26 -15.37 3.15
N GLN A 74 12.36 -14.66 3.37
CA GLN A 74 13.31 -14.34 2.30
C GLN A 74 13.96 -15.59 1.71
N GLU A 75 14.44 -16.51 2.54
CA GLU A 75 15.11 -17.71 2.04
C GLU A 75 14.11 -18.67 1.38
N THR A 76 12.88 -18.74 1.87
CA THR A 76 11.82 -19.52 1.23
C THR A 76 11.46 -18.93 -0.14
N GLU A 77 11.37 -17.60 -0.25
CA GLU A 77 11.17 -16.91 -1.53
C GLU A 77 12.34 -17.17 -2.50
N ASN A 78 13.58 -17.08 -2.03
CA ASN A 78 14.76 -17.34 -2.85
C ASN A 78 14.74 -18.76 -3.44
N GLU A 79 14.40 -19.76 -2.63
CA GLU A 79 14.29 -21.14 -3.13
C GLU A 79 13.08 -21.32 -4.07
N LEU A 80 11.92 -20.70 -3.79
CA LEU A 80 10.79 -20.70 -4.73
C LEU A 80 11.21 -20.15 -6.11
N GLN A 81 11.87 -19.00 -6.15
CA GLN A 81 12.29 -18.37 -7.41
C GLN A 81 13.33 -19.20 -8.16
N LYS A 82 14.26 -19.81 -7.42
CA LYS A 82 15.31 -20.68 -7.97
C LYS A 82 14.71 -21.96 -8.57
N VAL A 83 13.83 -22.65 -7.84
CA VAL A 83 13.17 -23.87 -8.34
C VAL A 83 12.21 -23.51 -9.49
N GLY A 84 11.47 -22.40 -9.37
CA GLY A 84 10.61 -21.87 -10.42
C GLY A 84 11.36 -21.54 -11.72
N ALA A 85 12.56 -20.95 -11.63
CA ALA A 85 13.42 -20.75 -12.79
C ALA A 85 13.84 -22.08 -13.45
N GLY A 86 14.14 -23.12 -12.65
CA GLY A 86 14.42 -24.46 -13.15
C GLY A 86 13.21 -25.10 -13.86
N LEU A 87 12.00 -24.91 -13.31
CA LEU A 87 10.76 -25.38 -13.92
C LEU A 87 10.46 -24.67 -15.25
N ARG A 88 10.58 -23.34 -15.30
CA ARG A 88 10.44 -22.55 -16.55
C ARG A 88 11.42 -23.06 -17.62
N ALA A 89 12.69 -23.26 -17.27
CA ALA A 89 13.68 -23.80 -18.19
C ALA A 89 13.34 -25.23 -18.67
N ALA A 90 12.84 -26.09 -17.79
CA ALA A 90 12.43 -27.45 -18.15
C ALA A 90 11.23 -27.47 -19.09
N ILE A 91 10.23 -26.61 -18.88
CA ILE A 91 9.06 -26.46 -19.76
C ILE A 91 9.49 -25.96 -21.14
N ALA A 92 10.34 -24.93 -21.19
CA ALA A 92 10.85 -24.38 -22.45
C ALA A 92 11.64 -25.43 -23.28
N LEU A 93 12.36 -26.34 -22.61
CA LEU A 93 13.08 -27.43 -23.26
C LEU A 93 12.19 -28.64 -23.61
N GLY A 94 11.05 -28.81 -22.92
CA GLY A 94 10.20 -30.00 -22.97
C GLY A 94 9.13 -29.99 -24.07
N GLY A 95 8.86 -28.85 -24.71
CA GLY A 95 7.91 -28.77 -25.83
C GLY A 95 6.49 -29.22 -25.47
N SER A 96 6.00 -28.80 -24.30
CA SER A 96 4.63 -29.05 -23.83
C SER A 96 3.57 -28.65 -24.88
N VAL A 97 2.43 -29.35 -24.92
CA VAL A 97 1.42 -29.33 -26.01
C VAL A 97 0.59 -28.02 -26.09
N GLY A 98 0.94 -26.97 -25.35
CA GLY A 98 0.31 -25.64 -25.39
C GLY A 98 1.28 -24.55 -25.87
N ASP A 99 0.83 -23.29 -25.95
CA ASP A 99 1.74 -22.17 -26.24
C ASP A 99 2.73 -22.02 -25.07
N PRO A 100 4.05 -22.25 -25.29
CA PRO A 100 5.04 -22.14 -24.24
C PRO A 100 5.08 -20.75 -23.60
N PHE A 101 4.75 -19.69 -24.36
CA PHE A 101 4.74 -18.32 -23.84
C PHE A 101 3.57 -18.07 -22.91
N GLU A 102 2.39 -18.64 -23.18
CA GLU A 102 1.24 -18.54 -22.28
C GLU A 102 1.51 -19.31 -20.99
N ILE A 103 2.01 -20.55 -21.09
CA ILE A 103 2.37 -21.36 -19.92
C ILE A 103 3.45 -20.67 -19.07
N GLU A 104 4.48 -20.11 -19.71
CA GLU A 104 5.53 -19.38 -18.99
C GLU A 104 4.99 -18.12 -18.32
N ARG A 105 4.11 -17.37 -18.99
CA ARG A 105 3.47 -16.17 -18.45
C ARG A 105 2.58 -16.49 -17.26
N ASP A 106 1.76 -17.53 -17.36
CA ASP A 106 0.82 -17.92 -16.31
C ASP A 106 1.59 -18.44 -15.08
N LEU A 107 2.56 -19.33 -15.29
CA LEU A 107 3.44 -19.80 -14.21
C LEU A 107 4.27 -18.66 -13.59
N ALA A 108 4.73 -17.70 -14.38
CA ALA A 108 5.42 -16.53 -13.86
C ALA A 108 4.50 -15.63 -13.04
N ALA A 109 3.23 -15.49 -13.43
CA ALA A 109 2.22 -14.74 -12.69
C ALA A 109 1.94 -15.40 -11.33
N ASP A 110 1.72 -16.71 -11.29
CA ASP A 110 1.43 -17.45 -10.06
C ASP A 110 2.62 -17.46 -9.09
N LEU A 111 3.83 -17.53 -9.62
CA LEU A 111 5.07 -17.53 -8.82
C LEU A 111 5.62 -16.12 -8.56
N THR A 112 4.85 -15.06 -8.83
CA THR A 112 5.29 -13.68 -8.62
C THR A 112 5.77 -13.46 -7.17
N PRO A 113 6.91 -12.78 -6.92
CA PRO A 113 7.40 -12.53 -5.57
C PRO A 113 6.44 -11.71 -4.70
N THR A 114 6.17 -12.16 -3.48
CA THR A 114 5.18 -11.51 -2.61
C THR A 114 5.62 -10.15 -2.08
N GLY A 115 6.88 -10.02 -1.62
CA GLY A 115 7.28 -8.78 -0.95
C GLY A 115 7.75 -7.66 -1.88
N ILE A 116 7.55 -7.74 -3.20
CA ILE A 116 7.87 -6.61 -4.08
C ILE A 116 7.04 -5.37 -3.70
N TRP A 117 5.77 -5.57 -3.33
CA TRP A 117 4.86 -4.50 -2.89
C TRP A 117 5.22 -3.95 -1.52
N ALA A 118 5.62 -4.81 -0.59
CA ALA A 118 6.11 -4.38 0.73
C ALA A 118 7.40 -3.56 0.62
N ARG A 119 8.38 -4.03 -0.18
CA ARG A 119 9.61 -3.27 -0.47
C ARG A 119 9.32 -1.92 -1.11
N ARG A 120 8.41 -1.90 -2.09
CA ARG A 120 8.00 -0.67 -2.75
C ARG A 120 7.36 0.32 -1.79
N SER A 121 6.54 -0.19 -0.86
CA SER A 121 5.92 0.62 0.18
C SER A 121 6.96 1.23 1.11
N GLU A 122 7.89 0.43 1.63
CA GLU A 122 8.98 0.94 2.47
C GLU A 122 9.90 1.92 1.72
N ALA A 123 10.16 1.69 0.43
CA ALA A 123 10.94 2.63 -0.40
C ALA A 123 10.20 3.95 -0.67
N SER A 124 8.88 3.97 -0.52
CA SER A 124 8.02 5.16 -0.67
C SER A 124 7.71 5.82 0.68
N ARG A 125 8.25 5.30 1.78
CA ARG A 125 8.01 5.80 3.11
C ARG A 125 8.68 7.15 3.32
N VAL A 126 7.92 8.11 3.84
CA VAL A 126 8.38 9.45 4.20
C VAL A 126 8.08 9.72 5.68
N PRO A 127 8.74 10.72 6.30
CA PRO A 127 8.22 11.31 7.53
C PRO A 127 6.79 11.83 7.31
N ARG A 128 5.93 11.72 8.34
CA ARG A 128 4.54 12.19 8.27
C ARG A 128 4.50 13.64 7.74
N PRO A 129 3.87 13.90 6.58
CA PRO A 129 3.82 15.23 6.01
C PRO A 129 2.81 16.12 6.75
N THR A 130 3.05 17.43 6.70
CA THR A 130 2.07 18.42 7.20
C THR A 130 1.00 18.72 6.15
N THR A 131 1.28 18.47 4.87
CA THR A 131 0.33 18.64 3.75
C THR A 131 -1.01 17.93 4.00
N ARG A 132 -2.10 18.69 4.17
CA ARG A 132 -3.49 18.21 4.27
C ARG A 132 -4.47 19.37 4.05
N PRO A 133 -5.76 19.10 3.80
CA PRO A 133 -6.79 20.15 3.86
C PRO A 133 -6.80 20.85 5.22
N ALA A 134 -7.00 22.18 5.23
CA ALA A 134 -6.95 22.99 6.45
C ALA A 134 -7.97 22.54 7.51
N VAL A 135 -9.13 22.00 7.09
CA VAL A 135 -10.13 21.42 7.98
C VAL A 135 -9.62 20.21 8.78
N PHE A 136 -8.47 19.64 8.40
CA PHE A 136 -7.78 18.57 9.11
C PHE A 136 -6.55 19.05 9.89
N ASP A 137 -6.27 20.35 10.01
CA ASP A 137 -5.08 20.85 10.71
C ASP A 137 -5.03 20.41 12.18
N TRP A 138 -6.20 20.30 12.83
CA TRP A 138 -6.33 19.76 14.19
C TRP A 138 -5.73 18.36 14.35
N SER A 139 -5.67 17.57 13.27
CA SER A 139 -5.13 16.21 13.28
C SER A 139 -3.60 16.17 13.25
N LEU A 140 -2.91 17.30 12.98
CA LEU A 140 -1.44 17.35 12.96
C LEU A 140 -0.85 16.99 14.32
N GLU A 141 -1.44 17.48 15.40
CA GLU A 141 -1.20 16.92 16.72
C GLU A 141 -1.97 15.61 16.83
N PRO A 142 -1.28 14.47 17.02
CA PRO A 142 -1.99 13.21 17.14
C PRO A 142 -2.94 13.23 18.33
N ILE A 143 -4.06 12.52 18.19
CA ILE A 143 -5.05 12.37 19.25
C ILE A 143 -4.35 11.95 20.57
N PRO A 144 -4.61 12.63 21.70
CA PRO A 144 -4.00 12.33 22.98
C PRO A 144 -4.13 10.85 23.32
N TRP A 145 -3.00 10.21 23.61
CA TRP A 145 -2.93 8.76 23.60
C TRP A 145 -3.58 8.08 24.80
N ILE A 146 -3.89 8.79 25.91
CA ILE A 146 -4.73 8.35 27.05
C ILE A 146 -4.67 9.30 28.26
N ASP A 147 -3.68 10.19 28.38
CA ASP A 147 -3.39 10.89 29.64
C ASP A 147 -4.18 12.18 29.88
N ASP A 148 -5.09 12.57 28.97
CA ASP A 148 -5.86 13.80 29.10
C ASP A 148 -7.28 13.47 29.61
N GLU A 149 -7.49 13.55 30.93
CA GLU A 149 -8.79 13.33 31.58
C GLU A 149 -9.88 14.27 31.04
N ASP A 150 -9.48 15.39 30.43
CA ASP A 150 -10.36 16.40 29.86
C ASP A 150 -10.65 16.18 28.34
N PHE A 151 -10.10 15.12 27.73
CA PHE A 151 -10.27 14.88 26.30
C PHE A 151 -11.61 14.20 25.96
N ASN A 152 -12.49 14.97 25.33
CA ASN A 152 -13.77 14.49 24.80
C ASN A 152 -13.55 13.67 23.52
N TRP A 153 -14.18 12.49 23.46
CA TRP A 153 -14.21 11.64 22.27
C TRP A 153 -15.60 11.63 21.62
N PRO A 154 -15.71 11.70 20.28
CA PRO A 154 -14.64 11.98 19.31
C PRO A 154 -14.09 13.43 19.44
N PRO A 155 -12.93 13.75 18.81
CA PRO A 155 -12.48 15.14 18.71
C PRO A 155 -13.59 16.03 18.15
N ALA A 156 -13.80 17.22 18.73
CA ALA A 156 -14.90 18.10 18.32
C ALA A 156 -14.87 18.46 16.82
N ASP A 157 -13.67 18.68 16.27
CA ASP A 157 -13.48 18.93 14.84
C ASP A 157 -13.78 17.70 13.97
N ALA A 158 -13.55 16.48 14.48
CA ALA A 158 -13.94 15.26 13.78
C ALA A 158 -15.47 15.10 13.75
N ASP A 159 -16.13 15.37 14.89
CA ASP A 159 -17.60 15.32 15.01
C ASP A 159 -18.28 16.36 14.12
N ALA A 160 -17.73 17.58 14.07
CA ALA A 160 -18.24 18.66 13.24
C ALA A 160 -18.19 18.35 11.73
N LEU A 161 -17.26 17.48 11.31
CA LEU A 161 -17.11 17.06 9.92
C LEU A 161 -17.93 15.80 9.58
N THR A 162 -18.59 15.17 10.56
CA THR A 162 -19.44 13.99 10.33
C THR A 162 -20.58 14.33 9.36
N GLY A 163 -20.68 13.56 8.28
CA GLY A 163 -21.67 13.78 7.22
C GLY A 163 -21.33 14.91 6.24
N THR A 164 -20.25 15.65 6.45
CA THR A 164 -19.75 16.61 5.45
C THR A 164 -19.06 15.84 4.32
N ARG A 165 -19.55 16.02 3.09
CA ARG A 165 -19.03 15.29 1.91
C ARG A 165 -18.15 16.13 1.00
N GLN A 166 -18.33 17.45 1.00
CA GLN A 166 -17.67 18.38 0.10
C GLN A 166 -17.40 19.70 0.84
N LEU A 167 -16.20 20.27 0.63
CA LEU A 167 -15.88 21.62 1.08
C LEU A 167 -16.21 22.65 0.01
N ALA A 168 -16.64 23.83 0.43
CA ALA A 168 -16.95 24.95 -0.46
C ALA A 168 -16.16 26.21 -0.07
N GLY A 169 -15.99 27.13 -1.02
CA GLY A 169 -15.26 28.37 -0.78
C GLY A 169 -13.77 28.15 -0.50
N GLY A 170 -13.20 28.94 0.41
CA GLY A 170 -11.77 28.87 0.74
C GLY A 170 -11.33 27.55 1.38
N GLU A 171 -12.26 26.83 2.04
CA GLU A 171 -11.97 25.51 2.62
C GLU A 171 -11.86 24.41 1.56
N GLY A 172 -12.46 24.62 0.38
CA GLY A 172 -12.36 23.72 -0.78
C GLY A 172 -11.18 24.01 -1.70
N GLU A 173 -10.25 24.89 -1.31
CA GLU A 173 -9.06 25.17 -2.12
C GLU A 173 -8.16 23.94 -2.26
N ARG A 174 -7.48 23.85 -3.40
CA ARG A 174 -6.57 22.74 -3.70
C ARG A 174 -5.39 22.77 -2.77
N VAL A 175 -5.18 21.65 -2.08
CA VAL A 175 -4.07 21.50 -1.15
C VAL A 175 -2.75 21.43 -1.92
N ARG A 176 -1.81 22.30 -1.54
CA ARG A 176 -0.45 22.34 -2.09
C ARG A 176 0.56 21.90 -1.04
N VAL A 177 1.56 21.15 -1.49
CA VAL A 177 2.66 20.68 -0.66
C VAL A 177 3.58 21.85 -0.33
N GLY A 178 3.86 22.06 0.96
CA GLY A 178 4.79 23.11 1.42
C GLY A 178 6.24 22.61 1.53
N GLU A 179 6.45 21.30 1.57
CA GLU A 179 7.71 20.68 1.92
C GLU A 179 8.56 20.25 0.70
N VAL A 180 9.87 20.42 0.81
CA VAL A 180 10.86 19.94 -0.18
C VAL A 180 10.88 18.39 -0.20
N PRO A 181 11.07 17.73 -1.35
CA PRO A 181 11.35 18.28 -2.68
C PRO A 181 10.11 18.61 -3.53
N PHE A 182 8.92 18.51 -2.95
CA PHE A 182 7.65 18.58 -3.69
C PHE A 182 6.92 19.91 -3.51
N THR A 183 7.64 20.99 -3.18
CA THR A 183 7.04 22.31 -2.99
C THR A 183 6.15 22.69 -4.17
N ASP A 184 4.95 23.20 -3.88
CA ASP A 184 3.88 23.58 -4.82
C ASP A 184 3.19 22.44 -5.59
N TRP A 185 3.57 21.18 -5.35
CA TRP A 185 2.84 20.03 -5.90
C TRP A 185 1.43 19.98 -5.33
N VAL A 186 0.49 19.45 -6.10
CA VAL A 186 -0.94 19.40 -5.72
C VAL A 186 -1.26 18.03 -5.14
N GLN A 187 -1.96 17.98 -4.00
CA GLN A 187 -2.46 16.74 -3.41
C GLN A 187 -3.77 16.34 -4.09
N LEU A 188 -3.77 15.18 -4.75
CA LEU A 188 -4.94 14.60 -5.40
C LEU A 188 -5.81 13.78 -4.45
N GLY A 189 -5.17 13.14 -3.46
CA GLY A 189 -5.84 12.30 -2.48
C GLY A 189 -5.01 12.20 -1.21
N PHE A 190 -5.70 12.03 -0.08
CA PHE A 190 -5.15 11.92 1.26
C PHE A 190 -5.97 10.92 2.05
N ILE A 191 -5.29 10.06 2.79
CA ILE A 191 -5.91 9.17 3.77
C ILE A 191 -4.98 9.05 4.99
N GLU A 192 -5.54 9.21 6.18
CA GLU A 192 -4.81 9.02 7.43
C GLU A 192 -5.70 8.39 8.48
N ARG A 193 -5.16 7.38 9.14
CA ARG A 193 -5.75 6.76 10.31
C ARG A 193 -4.92 7.09 11.54
N GLN A 194 -5.60 7.52 12.58
CA GLN A 194 -5.04 7.66 13.92
C GLN A 194 -5.75 6.71 14.87
N ARG A 195 -5.01 5.96 15.67
CA ARG A 195 -5.57 5.03 16.65
C ARG A 195 -4.89 5.12 18.01
N THR A 196 -5.68 5.12 19.06
CA THR A 196 -5.22 4.95 20.44
C THR A 196 -5.28 3.47 20.79
N PHE A 197 -4.27 2.98 21.49
CA PHE A 197 -4.18 1.59 21.92
C PHE A 197 -4.57 1.47 23.39
N ALA A 198 -5.22 0.36 23.77
CA ALA A 198 -5.74 0.14 25.13
C ALA A 198 -4.66 -0.17 26.20
N THR A 199 -3.43 0.28 25.98
CA THR A 199 -2.16 -0.26 26.51
C THR A 199 -2.02 -0.21 28.03
N ARG A 200 -2.78 0.67 28.70
CA ARG A 200 -2.67 0.92 30.14
C ARG A 200 -3.92 0.61 30.95
N TYR A 201 -5.11 0.63 30.35
CA TYR A 201 -6.38 0.42 31.04
C TYR A 201 -7.35 -0.42 30.18
N PRO A 202 -7.58 -1.71 30.50
CA PRO A 202 -8.45 -2.59 29.72
C PRO A 202 -9.94 -2.18 29.71
N THR A 203 -10.31 -1.16 30.49
CA THR A 203 -11.67 -0.60 30.54
C THR A 203 -11.94 0.44 29.46
N ASN A 204 -10.90 0.95 28.77
CA ASN A 204 -11.06 1.92 27.69
C ASN A 204 -10.87 1.22 26.34
N PRO A 205 -11.92 1.07 25.53
CA PRO A 205 -11.82 0.47 24.20
C PRO A 205 -10.94 1.32 23.28
N GLY A 206 -10.28 0.68 22.31
CA GLY A 206 -9.48 1.35 21.29
C GLY A 206 -10.32 2.41 20.57
N ARG A 207 -9.72 3.58 20.33
CA ARG A 207 -10.35 4.69 19.62
C ARG A 207 -9.63 4.92 18.31
N GLN A 208 -10.37 5.09 17.22
CA GLN A 208 -9.83 5.29 15.88
C GLN A 208 -10.53 6.47 15.20
N VAL A 209 -9.76 7.30 14.50
CA VAL A 209 -10.27 8.24 13.49
C VAL A 209 -9.64 7.93 12.14
N LEU A 210 -10.45 7.90 11.10
CA LEU A 210 -10.06 7.78 9.71
C LEU A 210 -10.46 9.05 8.97
N LEU A 211 -9.47 9.71 8.38
CA LEU A 211 -9.59 10.95 7.61
C LEU A 211 -9.31 10.63 6.16
N MET A 212 -10.20 11.04 5.26
CA MET A 212 -9.99 10.95 3.82
C MET A 212 -10.33 12.30 3.17
N ALA A 213 -9.53 12.69 2.19
CA ALA A 213 -9.86 13.77 1.27
C ALA A 213 -9.36 13.43 -0.13
N GLY A 214 -10.02 13.98 -1.14
CA GLY A 214 -9.66 13.72 -2.53
C GLY A 214 -10.29 14.72 -3.48
N LEU A 215 -9.54 15.03 -4.54
CA LEU A 215 -10.08 15.78 -5.66
C LEU A 215 -10.96 14.86 -6.50
N GLU A 216 -12.14 15.33 -6.85
CA GLU A 216 -13.15 14.56 -7.57
C GLU A 216 -13.68 15.35 -8.75
N VAL A 217 -13.97 14.65 -9.85
CA VAL A 217 -14.66 15.26 -10.99
C VAL A 217 -16.16 15.12 -10.79
N CYS A 218 -16.85 16.24 -10.65
CA CYS A 218 -18.28 16.28 -10.44
C CYS A 218 -18.94 17.37 -11.31
N ASP A 219 -20.16 17.11 -11.78
CA ASP A 219 -21.01 18.08 -12.51
C ASP A 219 -22.02 18.76 -11.56
N GLY A 220 -21.87 18.54 -10.25
CA GLY A 220 -22.78 18.92 -9.17
C GLY A 220 -22.27 18.32 -7.84
N PRO A 221 -23.07 18.33 -6.77
CA PRO A 221 -22.65 17.75 -5.49
C PRO A 221 -22.31 16.26 -5.62
N PRO A 222 -21.26 15.75 -4.93
CA PRO A 222 -20.94 14.33 -4.92
C PRO A 222 -22.11 13.48 -4.41
N PRO A 223 -22.26 12.22 -4.87
CA PRO A 223 -23.32 11.33 -4.40
C PRO A 223 -23.26 11.13 -2.88
N ALA A 224 -24.43 11.09 -2.24
CA ALA A 224 -24.54 10.69 -0.85
C ALA A 224 -24.00 9.26 -0.66
N ASN A 225 -23.31 9.01 0.45
CA ASN A 225 -22.67 7.73 0.78
C ASN A 225 -21.57 7.29 -0.20
N SER A 226 -20.98 8.21 -0.97
CA SER A 226 -19.74 7.94 -1.71
C SER A 226 -18.52 8.39 -0.92
N GLY A 227 -17.36 7.79 -1.17
CA GLY A 227 -16.06 8.25 -0.65
C GLY A 227 -15.30 9.12 -1.65
N PRO A 228 -14.39 9.99 -1.19
CA PRO A 228 -13.58 10.85 -2.06
C PRO A 228 -12.40 10.14 -2.73
N LEU A 229 -12.33 8.81 -2.57
CA LEU A 229 -11.34 7.91 -3.16
C LEU A 229 -12.11 6.72 -3.76
N SER A 230 -11.74 6.27 -4.95
CA SER A 230 -12.23 5.00 -5.49
C SER A 230 -11.32 3.84 -5.08
N GLU A 231 -11.53 2.64 -5.63
CA GLU A 231 -10.61 1.51 -5.47
C GLU A 231 -10.06 1.06 -6.83
N LEU A 232 -8.77 0.71 -6.88
CA LEU A 232 -8.09 0.24 -8.09
C LEU A 232 -7.00 -0.80 -7.76
N PRO A 233 -6.63 -1.69 -8.69
CA PRO A 233 -5.51 -2.60 -8.51
C PRO A 233 -4.16 -1.85 -8.51
N PRO A 234 -3.09 -2.44 -7.96
CA PRO A 234 -1.77 -1.81 -7.84
C PRO A 234 -0.98 -1.71 -9.15
N GLY A 235 -1.49 -2.27 -10.25
CA GLY A 235 -0.75 -2.51 -11.49
C GLY A 235 -0.07 -1.26 -12.08
N LEU A 236 -0.68 -0.08 -11.91
CA LEU A 236 -0.15 1.22 -12.36
C LEU A 236 1.23 1.57 -11.78
N TRP A 237 1.57 1.02 -10.62
CA TRP A 237 2.88 1.22 -10.03
C TRP A 237 3.94 0.31 -10.64
N ALA A 238 3.56 -0.85 -11.19
CA ALA A 238 4.49 -1.84 -11.70
C ALA A 238 4.65 -1.83 -13.23
N TYR A 239 3.59 -1.47 -13.96
CA TYR A 239 3.52 -1.61 -15.41
C TYR A 239 3.10 -0.31 -16.08
N ALA A 240 3.52 -0.12 -17.33
CA ALA A 240 3.02 1.00 -18.12
C ALA A 240 1.52 0.82 -18.41
N TYR A 241 0.78 1.92 -18.56
CA TYR A 241 -0.65 1.85 -18.82
C TYR A 241 -0.99 1.08 -20.11
N THR A 242 -0.09 1.09 -21.10
CA THR A 242 -0.21 0.35 -22.36
C THR A 242 -0.16 -1.16 -22.17
N ASP A 243 0.51 -1.63 -21.12
CA ASP A 243 0.61 -3.05 -20.78
C ASP A 243 -0.62 -3.51 -19.99
N LEU A 244 -1.27 -2.57 -19.29
CA LEU A 244 -2.47 -2.83 -18.48
C LEU A 244 -3.75 -2.83 -19.31
N VAL A 245 -3.87 -1.90 -20.26
CA VAL A 245 -5.04 -1.80 -21.15
C VAL A 245 -4.56 -1.61 -22.59
N SER A 246 -4.73 -2.66 -23.38
CA SER A 246 -4.37 -2.66 -24.80
C SER A 246 -5.21 -1.63 -25.57
N GLY A 247 -4.56 -0.83 -26.41
CA GLY A 247 -5.21 0.15 -27.27
C GLY A 247 -5.62 1.46 -26.59
N LEU A 248 -5.31 1.66 -25.30
CA LEU A 248 -5.44 2.96 -24.65
C LEU A 248 -4.32 3.89 -25.11
N ASP A 249 -4.67 5.00 -25.75
CA ASP A 249 -3.75 6.07 -26.15
C ASP A 249 -4.09 7.41 -25.48
N GLN A 250 -3.28 8.44 -25.73
CA GLN A 250 -3.44 9.75 -25.10
C GLN A 250 -4.72 10.48 -25.53
N ASP A 251 -5.16 10.30 -26.77
CA ASP A 251 -6.36 10.97 -27.30
C ASP A 251 -7.63 10.33 -26.72
N GLY A 252 -7.67 9.00 -26.66
CA GLY A 252 -8.71 8.25 -25.96
C GLY A 252 -8.75 8.59 -24.47
N ALA A 253 -7.59 8.66 -23.82
CA ALA A 253 -7.49 9.08 -22.42
C ALA A 253 -7.99 10.51 -22.20
N ARG A 254 -7.68 11.45 -23.10
CA ARG A 254 -8.18 12.83 -23.05
C ARG A 254 -9.71 12.88 -23.12
N ALA A 255 -10.32 12.13 -24.03
CA ALA A 255 -11.78 12.05 -24.15
C ALA A 255 -12.41 11.43 -22.88
N ALA A 256 -11.79 10.39 -22.32
CA ALA A 256 -12.24 9.75 -21.10
C ALA A 256 -12.16 10.69 -19.88
N VAL A 257 -11.03 11.38 -19.70
CA VAL A 257 -10.84 12.38 -18.62
C VAL A 257 -11.82 13.53 -18.74
N ALA A 258 -12.09 14.03 -19.96
CA ALA A 258 -13.04 15.12 -20.16
C ALA A 258 -14.47 14.76 -19.72
N THR A 259 -14.85 13.48 -19.73
CA THR A 259 -16.20 13.01 -19.41
C THR A 259 -16.30 12.26 -18.08
N MET A 260 -15.18 12.06 -17.38
CA MET A 260 -15.15 11.31 -16.13
C MET A 260 -15.98 11.98 -15.03
N ARG A 261 -16.51 11.16 -14.12
CA ARG A 261 -17.28 11.57 -12.93
C ARG A 261 -16.90 10.69 -11.73
N LYS A 262 -15.63 10.76 -11.34
CA LYS A 262 -15.05 9.89 -10.31
C LYS A 262 -13.89 10.61 -9.59
N PRO A 263 -13.48 10.11 -8.41
CA PRO A 263 -12.25 10.54 -7.75
C PRO A 263 -11.01 10.49 -8.64
N LEU A 264 -10.10 11.46 -8.48
CA LEU A 264 -8.82 11.49 -9.19
C LEU A 264 -7.79 10.52 -8.59
N ALA A 265 -7.99 10.13 -7.33
CA ALA A 265 -7.18 9.16 -6.62
C ALA A 265 -8.03 7.95 -6.20
N ALA A 266 -7.39 6.80 -6.09
CA ALA A 266 -7.98 5.55 -5.64
C ALA A 266 -7.12 4.94 -4.54
N LEU A 267 -7.76 4.28 -3.56
CA LEU A 267 -7.10 3.35 -2.68
C LEU A 267 -6.74 2.09 -3.48
N VAL A 268 -5.51 1.64 -3.33
CA VAL A 268 -5.06 0.39 -3.94
C VAL A 268 -5.69 -0.77 -3.19
N SER A 269 -6.44 -1.60 -3.90
CA SER A 269 -6.83 -2.91 -3.42
C SER A 269 -5.85 -3.95 -3.95
N PHE A 270 -5.22 -4.67 -3.04
CA PHE A 270 -4.40 -5.85 -3.36
C PHE A 270 -5.23 -7.14 -3.38
N GLU A 271 -6.55 -7.03 -3.20
CA GLU A 271 -7.46 -8.17 -3.33
C GLU A 271 -7.28 -8.80 -4.71
N GLN A 272 -7.14 -10.11 -4.75
CA GLN A 272 -6.90 -10.88 -5.99
C GLN A 272 -5.62 -10.50 -6.75
N THR A 273 -4.70 -9.70 -6.17
CA THR A 273 -3.41 -9.40 -6.79
C THR A 273 -2.43 -10.55 -6.55
N PRO A 274 -1.96 -11.25 -7.60
CA PRO A 274 -0.96 -12.31 -7.45
C PRO A 274 0.32 -11.76 -6.81
N GLY A 275 0.85 -12.46 -5.82
CA GLY A 275 2.05 -12.00 -5.11
C GLY A 275 1.82 -10.76 -4.24
N ALA A 276 0.60 -10.48 -3.76
CA ALA A 276 0.44 -9.59 -2.61
C ALA A 276 0.99 -10.27 -1.34
N PRO A 277 1.82 -9.61 -0.51
CA PRO A 277 2.20 -10.18 0.78
C PRO A 277 1.00 -10.17 1.72
N SER A 278 0.94 -11.16 2.62
CA SER A 278 -0.02 -11.15 3.72
C SER A 278 0.11 -9.84 4.52
N GLN A 279 -1.01 -9.22 4.86
CA GLN A 279 -1.03 -7.98 5.64
C GLN A 279 -0.40 -8.16 7.03
N GLU A 280 -0.43 -9.39 7.56
CA GLU A 280 -0.01 -9.73 8.92
C GLU A 280 1.39 -10.38 8.99
N ARG A 281 2.10 -10.55 7.87
CA ARG A 281 3.40 -11.24 7.80
C ARG A 281 4.50 -10.36 7.21
N GLY A 282 5.75 -10.63 7.56
CA GLY A 282 6.89 -9.83 7.12
C GLY A 282 6.78 -8.35 7.51
N LEU A 283 7.12 -7.46 6.57
CA LEU A 283 6.87 -6.01 6.69
C LEU A 283 5.37 -5.64 6.62
N GLY A 284 4.53 -6.59 6.22
CA GLY A 284 3.15 -6.37 5.79
C GLY A 284 3.04 -5.45 4.57
N LEU A 285 1.87 -5.41 3.97
CA LEU A 285 1.53 -4.29 3.10
C LEU A 285 1.37 -3.02 3.95
N HIS A 286 1.79 -1.88 3.42
CA HIS A 286 1.35 -0.63 4.00
C HIS A 286 -0.17 -0.52 3.84
N GLN A 287 -0.89 -0.26 4.93
CA GLN A 287 -2.35 -0.31 4.96
C GLN A 287 -2.99 0.60 3.91
N PHE A 288 -2.40 1.78 3.70
CA PHE A 288 -2.87 2.73 2.69
C PHE A 288 -1.84 2.87 1.58
N CYS A 289 -2.26 2.63 0.35
CA CYS A 289 -1.51 3.00 -0.84
C CYS A 289 -2.49 3.66 -1.79
N LEU A 290 -2.19 4.86 -2.26
CA LEU A 290 -3.03 5.54 -3.24
C LEU A 290 -2.46 5.32 -4.64
N THR A 291 -3.32 5.38 -5.65
CA THR A 291 -2.97 5.30 -7.07
C THR A 291 -3.84 6.27 -7.88
N PRO A 292 -3.31 6.92 -8.94
CA PRO A 292 -4.15 7.72 -9.82
C PRO A 292 -5.11 6.84 -10.64
N GLN A 293 -6.10 7.48 -11.26
CA GLN A 293 -6.90 6.85 -12.31
C GLN A 293 -6.03 6.55 -13.55
N LEU A 294 -6.26 5.40 -14.19
CA LEU A 294 -5.53 4.96 -15.38
C LEU A 294 -5.56 6.00 -16.49
N GLU A 295 -6.71 6.64 -16.71
CA GLU A 295 -6.90 7.64 -17.77
C GLU A 295 -6.08 8.91 -17.52
N ILE A 296 -5.81 9.25 -16.25
CA ILE A 296 -4.93 10.37 -15.89
C ILE A 296 -3.48 10.04 -16.24
N VAL A 297 -3.03 8.82 -15.91
CA VAL A 297 -1.69 8.32 -16.24
C VAL A 297 -1.48 8.34 -17.75
N ALA A 298 -2.46 7.82 -18.50
CA ALA A 298 -2.41 7.78 -19.95
C ALA A 298 -2.42 9.19 -20.58
N LEU A 299 -3.33 10.08 -20.15
CA LEU A 299 -3.41 11.47 -20.62
C LEU A 299 -2.07 12.20 -20.47
N LEU A 300 -1.41 12.02 -19.33
CA LEU A 300 -0.15 12.68 -18.98
C LEU A 300 1.08 11.95 -19.52
N GLY A 301 0.91 10.79 -20.17
CA GLY A 301 2.01 10.00 -20.73
C GLY A 301 2.97 9.46 -19.67
N LEU A 302 2.47 9.19 -18.46
CA LEU A 302 3.30 8.78 -17.34
C LEU A 302 3.59 7.28 -17.36
N ARG A 303 4.73 6.91 -16.77
CA ARG A 303 5.20 5.53 -16.64
C ARG A 303 5.79 5.29 -15.25
N PRO A 304 5.81 4.06 -14.74
CA PRO A 304 6.62 3.72 -13.57
C PRO A 304 8.08 4.12 -13.77
N GLU A 305 8.78 4.47 -12.70
CA GLU A 305 10.24 4.61 -12.76
C GLU A 305 10.92 3.29 -13.16
N THR A 306 12.11 3.37 -13.76
CA THR A 306 12.89 2.19 -14.17
C THR A 306 14.19 2.12 -13.38
N PRO A 307 14.41 1.10 -12.54
CA PRO A 307 13.44 0.06 -12.14
C PRO A 307 12.32 0.61 -11.23
N ALA A 308 11.16 -0.06 -11.26
CA ALA A 308 9.96 0.36 -10.53
C ALA A 308 10.09 0.05 -9.02
N ILE A 309 10.91 0.82 -8.31
CA ILE A 309 11.26 0.57 -6.91
C ILE A 309 10.27 1.25 -5.95
N ARG A 310 9.70 2.41 -6.31
CA ARG A 310 8.79 3.20 -5.46
C ARG A 310 7.42 3.35 -6.09
N HIS A 311 6.49 3.91 -5.34
CA HIS A 311 5.21 4.41 -5.85
C HIS A 311 5.42 5.80 -6.48
N THR A 312 6.15 5.83 -7.58
CA THR A 312 6.48 7.04 -8.33
C THR A 312 6.24 6.79 -9.81
N LEU A 313 5.48 7.69 -10.43
CA LEU A 313 5.35 7.79 -11.87
C LEU A 313 6.23 8.94 -12.36
N VAL A 314 6.84 8.73 -13.52
CA VAL A 314 7.78 9.65 -14.15
C VAL A 314 7.33 10.00 -15.56
N ASP A 315 7.75 11.17 -16.01
CA ASP A 315 7.77 11.59 -17.40
C ASP A 315 9.21 11.85 -17.85
N ASP A 316 9.39 12.51 -18.99
CA ASP A 316 10.72 12.84 -19.51
C ASP A 316 11.43 13.95 -18.70
N GLN A 317 10.71 14.65 -17.82
CA GLN A 317 11.24 15.69 -16.93
C GLN A 317 11.53 15.18 -15.51
N GLY A 318 11.31 13.88 -15.24
CA GLY A 318 11.60 13.24 -13.96
C GLY A 318 10.33 12.85 -13.21
N GLN A 319 10.33 13.03 -11.88
CA GLN A 319 9.17 12.67 -11.06
C GLN A 319 7.97 13.53 -11.44
N ALA A 320 6.83 12.87 -11.64
CA ALA A 320 5.59 13.48 -12.12
C ALA A 320 4.45 13.30 -11.11
N MET A 321 4.31 12.08 -10.57
CA MET A 321 3.37 11.76 -9.50
C MET A 321 4.03 10.85 -8.48
N VAL A 322 3.72 11.05 -7.20
CA VAL A 322 4.30 10.28 -6.10
C VAL A 322 3.19 9.92 -5.12
N CYS A 323 3.07 8.64 -4.77
CA CYS A 323 2.35 8.23 -3.58
C CYS A 323 3.35 8.21 -2.41
N ARG A 324 3.13 9.05 -1.42
CA ARG A 324 3.91 9.04 -0.18
C ARG A 324 3.16 8.22 0.86
N GLN A 325 3.89 7.49 1.68
CA GLN A 325 3.33 6.67 2.75
C GLN A 325 4.04 6.97 4.07
N TRP A 326 3.33 6.92 5.18
CA TRP A 326 3.93 7.13 6.49
C TRP A 326 3.35 6.23 7.57
N ARG A 327 4.24 5.82 8.46
CA ARG A 327 3.98 5.18 9.75
C ARG A 327 4.69 6.03 10.79
N SER A 328 3.96 6.56 11.76
CA SER A 328 4.51 7.46 12.78
C SER A 328 3.89 7.20 14.16
N TYR A 329 4.52 7.75 15.19
CA TYR A 329 4.12 7.59 16.58
C TYR A 329 4.06 6.12 16.98
N LEU A 330 5.24 5.51 17.04
CA LEU A 330 5.41 4.12 17.46
C LEU A 330 5.10 3.99 18.95
N VAL A 331 4.08 3.20 19.28
CA VAL A 331 3.62 2.99 20.65
C VAL A 331 3.64 1.51 21.01
N HIS A 332 3.83 1.24 22.29
CA HIS A 332 3.83 -0.11 22.82
C HIS A 332 2.40 -0.44 23.23
N ASP A 333 1.78 -1.44 22.60
CA ASP A 333 0.38 -1.84 22.80
C ASP A 333 0.11 -2.53 24.17
N GLY A 334 1.10 -2.53 25.08
CA GLY A 334 1.12 -3.33 26.31
C GLY A 334 1.60 -4.78 26.15
N ASN A 335 1.77 -5.30 24.92
CA ASN A 335 2.27 -6.66 24.67
C ASN A 335 3.79 -6.66 24.43
N TYR A 336 4.48 -7.78 24.67
CA TYR A 336 5.93 -7.93 24.39
C TYR A 336 6.27 -7.95 22.88
N GLY A 337 5.40 -7.38 22.03
CA GLY A 337 5.55 -7.30 20.58
C GLY A 337 6.30 -6.05 20.11
N PRO A 338 6.56 -5.93 18.79
CA PRO A 338 7.10 -4.72 18.19
C PRO A 338 6.21 -3.50 18.42
N LEU A 339 6.78 -2.29 18.43
CA LEU A 339 6.00 -1.06 18.51
C LEU A 339 5.09 -0.93 17.28
N GLU A 340 3.83 -0.59 17.51
CA GLU A 340 2.87 -0.38 16.44
C GLU A 340 2.71 1.12 16.12
N PRO A 341 2.54 1.48 14.84
CA PRO A 341 2.27 2.87 14.48
C PRO A 341 0.84 3.26 14.89
N ALA A 342 0.76 4.33 15.67
CA ALA A 342 -0.51 4.94 16.05
C ALA A 342 -1.07 5.84 14.95
N VAL A 343 -0.20 6.34 14.06
CA VAL A 343 -0.60 7.10 12.87
C VAL A 343 -0.06 6.42 11.62
N VAL A 344 -0.97 6.11 10.70
CA VAL A 344 -0.67 5.51 9.40
C VAL A 344 -1.40 6.29 8.32
N GLY A 345 -0.73 6.65 7.23
CA GLY A 345 -1.40 7.39 6.16
C GLY A 345 -0.66 7.34 4.83
N ALA A 346 -1.34 7.82 3.81
CA ALA A 346 -0.81 7.97 2.47
C ALA A 346 -1.41 9.21 1.79
N ASP A 347 -0.66 9.79 0.87
CA ASP A 347 -1.19 10.79 -0.03
C ASP A 347 -0.62 10.63 -1.44
N LEU A 348 -1.39 11.09 -2.42
CA LEU A 348 -1.01 11.08 -3.83
C LEU A 348 -0.83 12.52 -4.28
N ILE A 349 0.38 12.87 -4.71
CA ILE A 349 0.72 14.22 -5.14
C ILE A 349 1.15 14.23 -6.61
N ILE A 350 0.86 15.32 -7.29
CA ILE A 350 1.19 15.56 -8.70
C ILE A 350 1.96 16.87 -8.89
N ARG A 351 2.92 16.86 -9.80
CA ARG A 351 3.68 18.06 -10.19
C ARG A 351 2.74 19.12 -10.76
N ARG A 352 2.98 20.39 -10.42
CA ARG A 352 2.07 21.51 -10.71
C ARG A 352 1.71 21.65 -12.19
N ASP A 353 2.71 21.61 -13.09
CA ASP A 353 2.50 21.72 -14.54
C ASP A 353 1.60 20.62 -15.09
N LEU A 354 1.72 19.40 -14.56
CA LEU A 354 0.88 18.27 -14.95
C LEU A 354 -0.53 18.38 -14.40
N PHE A 355 -0.69 18.94 -13.19
CA PHE A 355 -2.00 19.28 -12.67
C PHE A 355 -2.70 20.34 -13.52
N ASP A 356 -1.98 21.36 -14.00
CA ASP A 356 -2.54 22.40 -14.87
C ASP A 356 -3.07 21.79 -16.19
N ILE A 357 -2.37 20.78 -16.75
CA ILE A 357 -2.84 20.01 -17.92
C ILE A 357 -4.09 19.21 -17.60
N LEU A 358 -4.10 18.50 -16.47
CA LEU A 358 -5.24 17.70 -16.01
C LEU A 358 -6.48 18.58 -15.77
N GLU A 359 -6.29 19.72 -15.10
CA GLU A 359 -7.33 20.71 -14.84
C GLU A 359 -7.90 21.28 -16.14
N ALA A 360 -7.05 21.58 -17.13
CA ALA A 360 -7.49 22.05 -18.43
C ALA A 360 -8.31 21.00 -19.20
N ALA A 361 -7.97 19.71 -19.05
CA ALA A 361 -8.69 18.61 -19.69
C ALA A 361 -10.06 18.34 -19.04
N ILE A 362 -10.16 18.44 -17.71
CA ILE A 362 -11.40 18.21 -16.95
C ILE A 362 -12.32 19.44 -16.98
N GLY A 363 -11.74 20.61 -16.79
CA GLY A 363 -12.39 21.88 -16.51
C GLY A 363 -12.36 22.23 -15.01
N ALA A 364 -11.71 23.34 -14.67
CA ALA A 364 -11.50 23.83 -13.29
C ALA A 364 -12.74 23.81 -12.38
N LYS A 365 -13.91 24.14 -12.93
CA LYS A 365 -15.18 24.24 -12.19
C LYS A 365 -15.82 22.89 -11.86
N ARG A 366 -15.27 21.80 -12.39
CA ARG A 366 -15.75 20.43 -12.19
C ARG A 366 -14.89 19.66 -11.20
N ILE A 367 -13.84 20.29 -10.66
CA ILE A 367 -12.93 19.67 -9.71
C ILE A 367 -13.27 20.21 -8.33
N ASP A 368 -13.82 19.35 -7.50
CA ASP A 368 -14.20 19.65 -6.12
C ASP A 368 -13.36 18.85 -5.13
N LEU A 369 -13.19 19.38 -3.93
CA LEU A 369 -12.53 18.69 -2.82
C LEU A 369 -13.57 17.97 -1.96
N GLY A 370 -13.59 16.65 -2.06
CA GLY A 370 -14.40 15.79 -1.22
C GLY A 370 -13.68 15.36 0.04
N LEU A 371 -14.45 15.02 1.09
CA LEU A 371 -13.91 14.48 2.33
C LEU A 371 -14.79 13.39 2.93
N THR A 372 -14.18 12.62 3.83
CA THR A 372 -14.88 11.68 4.71
C THR A 372 -14.12 11.60 6.03
N VAL A 373 -14.84 11.73 7.14
CA VAL A 373 -14.33 11.51 8.50
C VAL A 373 -15.15 10.39 9.12
N ARG A 374 -14.48 9.33 9.59
CA ARG A 374 -15.10 8.24 10.33
C ARG A 374 -14.38 8.12 11.68
N HIS A 375 -15.13 7.91 12.76
CA HIS A 375 -14.54 7.63 14.07
C HIS A 375 -15.23 6.43 14.73
N HIS A 376 -14.44 5.64 15.45
CA HIS A 376 -14.91 4.43 16.11
C HIS A 376 -14.33 4.32 17.53
N GLN A 377 -15.12 3.79 18.45
CA GLN A 377 -14.69 3.44 19.81
C GLN A 377 -15.17 2.01 20.12
N GLY A 378 -14.23 1.08 20.25
CA GLY A 378 -14.52 -0.34 20.43
C GLY A 378 -13.27 -1.22 20.32
N PRO A 379 -13.37 -2.53 20.62
CA PRO A 379 -12.34 -3.48 20.20
C PRO A 379 -12.19 -3.44 18.67
N GLU A 380 -10.96 -3.49 18.15
CA GLU A 380 -10.71 -3.45 16.70
C GLU A 380 -11.56 -4.53 15.99
N SER A 381 -12.40 -4.13 15.05
CA SER A 381 -12.94 -5.03 14.04
C SER A 381 -11.81 -5.35 13.07
N HIS A 382 -11.43 -6.62 12.96
CA HIS A 382 -10.44 -7.06 11.97
C HIS A 382 -10.93 -6.93 10.50
N ASN A 383 -12.12 -6.38 10.25
CA ASN A 383 -12.78 -6.28 8.95
C ASN A 383 -13.25 -4.85 8.60
N ASP A 384 -12.36 -3.86 8.58
CA ASP A 384 -12.71 -2.49 8.18
C ASP A 384 -12.60 -2.24 6.65
N THR A 385 -12.67 -3.28 5.81
CA THR A 385 -12.83 -3.16 4.35
C THR A 385 -14.22 -3.51 3.83
N GLU A 386 -15.17 -3.89 4.69
CA GLU A 386 -16.57 -4.12 4.32
C GLU A 386 -17.47 -3.11 5.05
N ASP A 387 -17.72 -1.97 4.39
CA ASP A 387 -18.98 -1.18 4.31
C ASP A 387 -18.79 0.32 3.96
#